data_AF-A0A5J4VZ50-F1
#
_entry.id   AF-A0A5J4VZ50-F1
#
_cell.length_a   1.000
_cell.length_b   1.000
_cell.length_c   1.000
_cell.angle_alpha   90.00
_cell.angle_beta   90.00
_cell.angle_gamma   90.00
#
_symmetry.space_group_name_H-M   'P 1'
#
loop_
_entity.id
_entity.type
_entity.pdbx_description
1 polymer ?
#
loop_
_entity_poly.entity_id
_entity_poly.type
_entity_poly.pdbx_seq_one_letter_code
_entity_poly.pdbx_strand_id
1 'polypeptide(L)'
;MIITDNVQLKLALFSKQPFKALVRLLELPDKLVANDAINSIANIHLGGTSSTADSEIHPHFAVFQECDGIIKIFSLFKRHESMKDNKNASAICIGILYKVQDITDPEMRKTVIAHLKLLINDSNSWAKTQAKKMLTVNKTEIEADGFTLPN
;
A
#
# COMPACT_ATOMS: atom_id res chain seq x y z
N MET A 1 33.35 4.19 -16.35
CA MET A 1 32.19 4.52 -15.50
C MET A 1 30.96 3.90 -16.15
N ILE A 2 30.51 2.73 -15.67
CA ILE A 2 29.35 2.05 -16.26
C ILE A 2 28.12 2.82 -15.79
N ILE A 3 27.53 3.61 -16.68
CA ILE A 3 26.17 4.10 -16.49
C ILE A 3 25.32 2.84 -16.53
N THR A 4 24.99 2.29 -15.36
CA THR A 4 24.08 1.16 -15.29
C THR A 4 22.73 1.73 -15.68
N ASP A 5 22.20 1.29 -16.82
CA ASP A 5 20.87 1.67 -17.27
C ASP A 5 19.86 1.40 -16.14
N ASN A 6 18.93 2.33 -15.93
CA ASN A 6 17.91 2.27 -14.87
C ASN A 6 17.14 0.94 -14.92
N VAL A 7 16.96 0.38 -16.12
CA VAL A 7 16.35 -0.93 -16.35
C VAL A 7 17.16 -2.07 -15.73
N GLN A 8 18.48 -2.12 -15.97
CA GLN A 8 19.34 -3.17 -15.41
C GLN A 8 19.41 -3.10 -13.89
N LEU A 9 19.44 -1.88 -13.33
CA LEU A 9 19.42 -1.69 -11.88
C LEU A 9 18.10 -2.19 -11.27
N LYS A 10 16.95 -1.92 -11.90
CA LYS A 10 15.65 -2.46 -11.48
C LYS A 10 15.63 -3.98 -11.52
N LEU A 11 16.08 -4.59 -12.61
CA LEU A 11 16.15 -6.05 -12.75
C LEU A 11 17.04 -6.68 -11.67
N ALA A 12 18.21 -6.11 -11.42
CA ALA A 12 19.11 -6.56 -10.37
C ALA A 12 18.47 -6.42 -8.98
N LEU A 13 17.78 -5.31 -8.69
CA LEU A 13 17.05 -5.11 -7.44
C LEU A 13 15.96 -6.18 -7.25
N PHE A 14 15.13 -6.43 -8.26
CA PHE A 14 14.05 -7.42 -8.17
C PHE A 14 14.56 -8.86 -8.07
N SER A 15 15.72 -9.17 -8.64
CA SER A 15 16.36 -10.49 -8.47
C SER A 15 16.67 -10.82 -7.00
N LYS A 16 16.79 -9.81 -6.14
CA LYS A 16 17.04 -9.97 -4.69
C LYS A 16 15.79 -10.23 -3.87
N GLN A 17 14.62 -10.36 -4.50
CA GLN A 17 13.34 -10.58 -3.81
C GLN A 17 13.06 -9.51 -2.73
N PRO A 18 13.15 -8.21 -3.07
CA PRO A 18 13.14 -7.13 -2.09
C PRO A 18 11.85 -7.10 -1.27
N PHE A 19 10.70 -7.44 -1.86
CA PHE A 19 9.43 -7.48 -1.14
C PHE A 19 9.40 -8.55 -0.05
N LYS A 20 9.94 -9.75 -0.32
CA LYS A 20 10.02 -10.80 0.70
C LYS A 20 10.88 -10.36 1.89
N ALA A 21 11.97 -9.65 1.64
CA ALA A 21 12.81 -9.09 2.70
C ALA A 21 12.07 -7.98 3.47
N LEU A 22 11.50 -6.99 2.76
CA LEU A 22 10.79 -5.86 3.37
C LEU A 22 9.56 -6.32 4.18
N VAL A 23 8.81 -7.30 3.68
CA VAL A 23 7.64 -7.86 4.37
C VAL A 23 8.03 -8.51 5.71
N ARG A 24 9.19 -9.17 5.79
CA ARG A 24 9.71 -9.71 7.06
C ARG A 24 10.05 -8.61 8.07
N LEU A 25 10.51 -7.45 7.60
CA LEU A 25 10.86 -6.32 8.46
C LEU A 25 9.62 -5.70 9.12
N LEU A 26 8.43 -5.84 8.53
CA LEU A 26 7.16 -5.32 9.09
C LEU A 26 6.79 -5.96 10.42
N GLU A 27 7.24 -7.19 10.66
CA GLU A 27 6.89 -7.97 11.86
C GLU A 27 7.82 -7.66 13.04
N LEU A 28 8.95 -7.00 12.79
CA LEU A 28 9.93 -6.71 13.82
C LEU A 28 9.33 -5.79 14.90
N PRO A 29 9.76 -5.94 16.18
CA PRO A 29 9.27 -5.09 17.26
C PRO A 29 9.65 -3.62 17.10
N ASP A 30 10.79 -3.36 16.44
CA ASP A 30 11.27 -2.00 16.22
C ASP A 30 10.34 -1.25 15.24
N LYS A 31 9.60 -0.29 15.79
CA LYS A 31 8.63 0.53 15.05
C LYS A 31 9.27 1.40 13.96
N LEU A 32 10.54 1.80 14.11
CA LEU A 32 11.25 2.57 13.10
C LEU A 32 11.62 1.69 11.93
N VAL A 33 12.12 0.47 12.22
CA VAL A 33 12.42 -0.52 11.16
C VAL A 33 11.15 -0.90 10.40
N ALA A 34 10.04 -1.15 11.10
CA ALA A 34 8.76 -1.45 10.47
C ALA A 34 8.23 -0.25 9.65
N ASN A 35 8.42 0.99 10.13
CA ASN A 35 8.07 2.22 9.39
C ASN A 35 8.88 2.35 8.09
N ASP A 36 10.20 2.19 8.17
CA ASP A 36 11.08 2.30 7.00
C ASP A 36 10.77 1.23 5.97
N ALA A 37 10.43 0.03 6.44
CA ALA A 37 9.98 -1.07 5.58
C ALA A 37 8.67 -0.76 4.87
N ILE A 38 7.62 -0.29 5.57
CA ILE A 38 6.34 0.02 4.92
C ILE A 38 6.44 1.21 3.97
N ASN A 39 7.23 2.23 4.31
CA ASN A 39 7.48 3.37 3.42
C ASN A 39 8.27 2.95 2.17
N SER A 40 9.24 2.05 2.32
CA SER A 40 9.96 1.48 1.18
C SER A 40 9.02 0.69 0.26
N ILE A 41 8.12 -0.12 0.84
CA ILE A 41 7.10 -0.84 0.08
C ILE A 41 6.19 0.14 -0.67
N ALA A 42 5.70 1.19 -0.01
CA ALA A 42 4.83 2.21 -0.61
C ALA A 42 5.53 2.91 -1.79
N ASN A 43 6.78 3.30 -1.62
CA ASN A 43 7.56 3.97 -2.66
C ASN A 43 7.78 3.07 -3.88
N ILE A 44 8.09 1.79 -3.68
CA ILE A 44 8.26 0.84 -4.78
C ILE A 44 6.93 0.63 -5.51
N HIS A 45 5.82 0.51 -4.78
CA HIS A 45 4.48 0.40 -5.39
C HIS A 45 4.14 1.64 -6.23
N LEU A 46 4.37 2.84 -5.70
CA LEU A 46 4.10 4.06 -6.43
C LEU A 46 4.92 4.16 -7.72
N GLY A 47 6.20 3.78 -7.67
CA GLY A 47 7.06 3.67 -8.84
C GLY A 47 6.56 2.66 -9.89
N GLY A 48 5.86 1.60 -9.47
CA GLY A 48 5.24 0.61 -10.36
C GLY A 48 3.86 1.03 -10.89
N THR A 49 3.08 1.78 -10.11
CA THR A 49 1.76 2.28 -10.52
C THR A 49 1.82 3.29 -11.67
N SER A 50 2.92 4.02 -11.84
CA SER A 50 3.12 4.91 -12.99
C SER A 50 3.45 4.16 -14.29
N SER A 51 3.82 2.87 -14.20
CA SER A 51 4.19 2.03 -15.34
C SER A 51 3.13 1.03 -15.79
N THR A 52 1.97 0.99 -15.14
CA THR A 52 0.87 0.05 -15.48
C THR A 52 -0.45 0.77 -15.63
N ALA A 53 -1.30 0.31 -16.54
CA ALA A 53 -2.63 0.90 -16.70
C ALA A 53 -3.44 0.74 -15.41
N ASP A 54 -4.36 1.67 -15.13
CA ASP A 54 -5.21 1.60 -13.94
C ASP A 54 -6.11 0.35 -13.92
N SER A 55 -6.32 -0.32 -15.06
CA SER A 55 -7.10 -1.57 -15.22
C SER A 55 -6.30 -2.87 -15.04
N GLU A 56 -4.98 -2.81 -14.84
CA GLU A 56 -4.13 -4.00 -14.76
C GLU A 56 -3.79 -4.38 -13.31
N ILE A 57 -3.75 -5.68 -13.03
CA ILE A 57 -3.25 -6.23 -11.75
C ILE A 57 -1.82 -5.73 -11.54
N HIS A 58 -1.56 -5.25 -10.32
CA HIS A 58 -0.23 -4.71 -10.00
C HIS A 58 0.84 -5.79 -10.19
N PRO A 59 1.97 -5.52 -10.89
CA PRO A 59 2.99 -6.53 -11.21
C PRO A 59 3.60 -7.24 -10.00
N HIS A 60 3.44 -6.67 -8.82
CA HIS A 60 3.98 -7.20 -7.57
C HIS A 60 2.94 -7.91 -6.70
N PHE A 61 1.67 -7.94 -7.12
CA PHE A 61 0.58 -8.52 -6.33
C PHE A 61 0.82 -10.00 -6.01
N ALA A 62 1.24 -10.81 -7.00
CA ALA A 62 1.55 -12.22 -6.81
C ALA A 62 2.67 -12.44 -5.76
N VAL A 63 3.73 -11.62 -5.79
CA VAL A 63 4.83 -11.70 -4.81
C VAL A 63 4.32 -11.40 -3.40
N PHE A 64 3.38 -10.47 -3.25
CA PHE A 64 2.77 -10.18 -1.94
C PHE A 64 1.85 -11.30 -1.46
N GLN A 65 1.16 -12.00 -2.36
CA GLN A 65 0.40 -13.20 -2.00
C GLN A 65 1.34 -14.33 -1.53
N GLU A 66 2.44 -14.58 -2.24
CA GLU A 66 3.39 -15.66 -1.91
C GLU A 66 4.10 -15.49 -0.55
N CYS A 67 4.19 -14.27 -0.04
CA CYS A 67 4.88 -13.99 1.23
C CYS A 67 3.94 -13.54 2.36
N ASP A 68 2.63 -13.75 2.22
CA ASP A 68 1.59 -13.27 3.13
C ASP A 68 1.69 -11.76 3.40
N GLY A 69 2.22 -11.00 2.44
CA GLY A 69 2.57 -9.60 2.60
C GLY A 69 1.36 -8.72 2.89
N ILE A 70 0.21 -9.01 2.27
CA ILE A 70 -1.05 -8.29 2.56
C ILE A 70 -1.46 -8.47 4.02
N ILE A 71 -1.42 -9.70 4.53
CA ILE A 71 -1.77 -10.04 5.92
C ILE A 71 -0.81 -9.36 6.89
N LYS A 72 0.49 -9.33 6.58
CA LYS A 72 1.52 -8.70 7.42
C LYS A 72 1.41 -7.16 7.42
N ILE A 73 1.10 -6.54 6.27
CA ILE A 73 0.78 -5.10 6.21
C ILE A 73 -0.47 -4.79 7.06
N PHE A 74 -1.52 -5.61 6.95
CA PHE A 74 -2.72 -5.41 7.75
C PHE A 74 -2.47 -5.61 9.26
N SER A 75 -1.59 -6.54 9.63
CA SER A 75 -1.16 -6.74 11.01
C SER A 75 -0.42 -5.52 11.56
N LEU A 76 0.48 -4.91 10.76
CA LEU A 76 1.16 -3.66 11.12
C LEU A 76 0.17 -2.50 11.29
N PHE A 77 -0.83 -2.41 10.40
CA PHE A 77 -1.90 -1.43 10.47
C PHE A 77 -2.69 -1.52 11.79
N LYS A 78 -3.00 -2.74 12.24
CA LYS A 78 -3.74 -3.01 13.48
C LYS A 78 -2.89 -2.89 14.76
N ARG A 79 -1.56 -2.88 14.67
CA ARG A 79 -0.69 -2.82 15.85
C ARG A 79 -0.92 -1.51 16.63
N HIS A 80 -1.22 -1.65 17.92
CA HIS A 80 -1.60 -0.54 18.80
C HIS A 80 -0.52 0.54 18.87
N GLU A 81 0.75 0.13 18.92
CA GLU A 81 1.93 1.00 19.06
C GLU A 81 2.45 1.58 17.73
N SER A 82 1.76 1.29 16.61
CA SER A 82 2.16 1.81 15.30
C SER A 82 2.01 3.32 15.23
N MET A 83 3.04 3.98 14.68
CA MET A 83 3.00 5.41 14.39
C MET A 83 1.89 5.72 13.37
N LYS A 84 1.36 6.95 13.43
CA LYS A 84 0.33 7.44 12.50
C LYS A 84 0.73 7.20 11.04
N ASP A 85 1.97 7.53 10.70
CA ASP A 85 2.50 7.38 9.34
C ASP A 85 2.53 5.91 8.89
N ASN A 86 2.88 4.97 9.76
CA ASN A 86 2.83 3.53 9.47
C ASN A 86 1.40 3.10 9.11
N LYS A 87 0.40 3.57 9.86
CA LYS A 87 -1.01 3.23 9.61
C LYS A 87 -1.48 3.81 8.28
N ASN A 88 -1.12 5.05 7.99
CA ASN A 88 -1.42 5.71 6.72
C ASN A 88 -0.77 4.96 5.55
N ALA A 89 0.53 4.69 5.62
CA ALA A 89 1.27 3.97 4.59
C ALA A 89 0.72 2.54 4.40
N SER A 90 0.38 1.84 5.48
CA SER A 90 -0.20 0.49 5.41
C SER A 90 -1.56 0.48 4.71
N ALA A 91 -2.46 1.39 5.08
CA ALA A 91 -3.77 1.51 4.43
C ALA A 91 -3.65 1.85 2.94
N ILE A 92 -2.72 2.74 2.59
CA ILE A 92 -2.43 3.10 1.19
C ILE A 92 -1.85 1.91 0.42
N CYS A 93 -0.90 1.17 1.00
CA CYS A 93 -0.31 -0.03 0.36
C CYS A 93 -1.37 -1.09 0.09
N ILE A 94 -2.26 -1.36 1.05
CA ILE A 94 -3.38 -2.29 0.85
C ILE A 94 -4.29 -1.79 -0.26
N GLY A 95 -4.66 -0.51 -0.24
CA GLY A 95 -5.46 0.08 -1.32
C GLY A 95 -4.83 -0.10 -2.70
N ILE A 96 -3.52 0.15 -2.84
CA ILE A 96 -2.80 0.03 -4.12
C ILE A 96 -2.78 -1.42 -4.60
N LEU A 97 -2.55 -2.38 -3.69
CA LEU A 97 -2.56 -3.81 -4.03
C LEU A 97 -3.93 -4.26 -4.52
N TYR A 98 -5.00 -3.68 -3.99
CA TYR A 98 -6.39 -3.94 -4.37
C TYR A 98 -6.95 -2.90 -5.36
N LYS A 99 -6.12 -2.18 -6.13
CA LYS A 99 -6.62 -1.13 -7.04
C LYS A 99 -7.56 -1.64 -8.15
N VAL A 100 -7.55 -2.93 -8.47
CA VAL A 100 -8.34 -3.54 -9.56
C VAL A 100 -9.24 -4.67 -9.08
N GLN A 101 -9.35 -4.88 -7.77
CA GLN A 101 -10.11 -5.98 -7.18
C GLN A 101 -10.54 -5.64 -5.77
N ASP A 102 -11.67 -6.18 -5.33
CA ASP A 102 -12.17 -5.92 -4.00
C ASP A 102 -11.29 -6.58 -2.92
N ILE A 103 -11.16 -5.90 -1.77
CA ILE A 103 -10.60 -6.52 -0.57
C ILE A 103 -11.59 -7.59 -0.11
N THR A 104 -11.23 -8.86 -0.28
CA THR A 104 -12.14 -9.99 -0.01
C THR A 104 -12.40 -10.18 1.48
N ASP A 105 -11.42 -9.88 2.33
CA ASP A 105 -11.56 -9.96 3.79
C ASP A 105 -12.45 -8.80 4.31
N PRO A 106 -13.62 -9.10 4.91
CA PRO A 106 -14.58 -8.07 5.30
C PRO A 106 -14.07 -7.13 6.41
N GLU A 107 -13.28 -7.64 7.35
CA GLU A 107 -12.71 -6.84 8.46
C GLU A 107 -11.68 -5.84 7.90
N MET A 108 -10.77 -6.33 7.06
CA MET A 108 -9.76 -5.52 6.38
C MET A 108 -10.42 -4.48 5.50
N ARG A 109 -11.40 -4.88 4.68
CA ARG A 109 -12.13 -3.94 3.81
C ARG A 109 -12.75 -2.82 4.64
N LYS A 110 -13.55 -3.16 5.64
CA LYS A 110 -14.21 -2.17 6.51
C LYS A 110 -13.20 -1.24 7.18
N THR A 111 -12.14 -1.78 7.77
CA THR A 111 -11.22 -1.00 8.60
C THR A 111 -10.30 -0.12 7.74
N VAL A 112 -9.82 -0.63 6.62
CA VAL A 112 -8.97 0.12 5.68
C VAL A 112 -9.76 1.23 5.01
N ILE A 113 -10.98 0.94 4.51
CA ILE A 113 -11.83 1.96 3.88
C ILE A 113 -12.19 3.06 4.88
N ALA A 114 -12.54 2.71 6.12
CA ALA A 114 -12.79 3.70 7.18
C ALA A 114 -11.57 4.60 7.43
N HIS A 115 -10.36 4.03 7.46
CA HIS A 115 -9.13 4.81 7.63
C HIS A 115 -8.86 5.73 6.43
N LEU A 116 -9.00 5.22 5.20
CA LEU A 116 -8.85 6.03 3.99
C LEU A 116 -9.85 7.20 3.93
N LYS A 117 -11.09 7.00 4.39
CA LYS A 117 -12.11 8.05 4.55
C LYS A 117 -11.69 9.14 5.55
N LEU A 118 -10.81 8.86 6.52
CA LEU A 118 -10.24 9.88 7.40
C LEU A 118 -9.07 10.60 6.75
N LEU A 119 -8.24 9.89 5.97
CA LEU A 119 -7.02 10.43 5.34
C LEU A 119 -7.29 11.53 4.32
N ILE A 120 -8.49 11.59 3.72
CA ILE A 120 -8.82 12.66 2.76
C ILE A 120 -8.77 14.07 3.38
N ASN A 121 -8.79 14.16 4.71
CA ASN A 121 -8.69 15.40 5.48
C ASN A 121 -7.32 15.56 6.16
N ASP A 122 -6.35 14.68 5.89
CA ASP A 122 -5.02 14.75 6.48
C ASP A 122 -4.24 15.98 5.96
N SER A 123 -3.38 16.55 6.80
CA SER A 123 -2.49 17.65 6.43
C SER A 123 -1.39 17.20 5.46
N ASN A 124 -1.05 15.91 5.45
CA ASN A 124 -0.14 15.32 4.50
C ASN A 124 -0.81 15.20 3.12
N SER A 125 -0.40 16.06 2.19
CA SER A 125 -0.94 16.14 0.82
C SER A 125 -0.80 14.83 0.04
N TRP A 126 0.31 14.11 0.24
CA TRP A 126 0.54 12.82 -0.39
C TRP A 126 -0.47 11.78 0.12
N ALA A 127 -0.62 11.65 1.44
CA ALA A 127 -1.54 10.69 2.04
C ALA A 127 -2.99 10.96 1.61
N LYS A 128 -3.39 12.24 1.60
CA LYS A 128 -4.70 12.70 1.10
C LYS A 128 -4.94 12.31 -0.36
N THR A 129 -3.96 12.56 -1.24
CA THR A 129 -4.07 12.29 -2.67
C THR A 129 -4.21 10.78 -2.94
N GLN A 130 -3.40 9.97 -2.27
CA GLN A 130 -3.47 8.52 -2.41
C GLN A 130 -4.79 7.98 -1.86
N ALA A 131 -5.24 8.46 -0.71
CA ALA A 131 -6.52 8.05 -0.13
C ALA A 131 -7.70 8.38 -1.06
N LYS A 132 -7.74 9.59 -1.65
CA LYS A 132 -8.75 9.93 -2.67
C LYS A 132 -8.70 8.95 -3.83
N LYS A 133 -7.53 8.64 -4.39
CA LYS A 133 -7.39 7.69 -5.52
C LYS A 133 -7.95 6.31 -5.16
N MET A 134 -7.63 5.79 -3.98
CA MET A 134 -8.06 4.46 -3.55
C MET A 134 -9.58 4.39 -3.28
N LEU A 135 -10.16 5.46 -2.73
CA LEU A 135 -11.60 5.55 -2.53
C LEU A 135 -12.36 5.70 -3.86
N THR A 136 -11.82 6.41 -4.85
CA THR A 136 -12.42 6.50 -6.19
C THR A 136 -12.50 5.15 -6.88
N VAL A 137 -11.49 4.30 -6.72
CA VAL A 137 -11.53 2.92 -7.22
C VAL A 137 -12.66 2.13 -6.55
N ASN A 138 -12.87 2.34 -5.25
CA ASN A 138 -13.90 1.66 -4.45
C ASN A 138 -15.21 2.48 -4.37
N LYS A 139 -15.53 3.27 -5.41
CA LYS A 139 -16.63 4.25 -5.37
C LYS A 139 -17.98 3.63 -5.03
N THR A 140 -18.30 2.47 -5.62
CA THR A 140 -19.57 1.78 -5.38
C THR A 140 -19.74 1.37 -3.92
N GLU A 141 -18.67 0.88 -3.28
CA GLU A 141 -18.68 0.48 -1.87
C GLU A 141 -18.90 1.69 -0.95
N ILE A 142 -18.21 2.81 -1.20
CA ILE A 142 -18.32 3.99 -0.32
C ILE A 142 -19.67 4.70 -0.50
N GLU A 143 -20.27 4.66 -1.68
CA GLU A 143 -21.60 5.20 -1.93
C GLU A 143 -22.71 4.37 -1.27
N ALA A 144 -22.56 3.04 -1.21
CA ALA A 144 -23.47 2.16 -0.48
C ALA A 144 -23.52 2.49 1.03
N ASP A 145 -22.39 2.95 1.59
CA ASP A 145 -22.28 3.45 2.96
C ASP A 145 -22.74 4.91 3.14
N GLY A 146 -23.25 5.57 2.09
CA GLY A 146 -23.66 6.97 2.11
C GLY A 146 -22.51 7.98 2.16
N PHE A 147 -21.27 7.56 1.88
CA PHE A 147 -20.10 8.45 1.86
C PHE A 147 -19.86 9.02 0.47
N THR A 148 -19.75 10.34 0.38
CA THR A 148 -19.39 11.06 -0.85
C THR A 148 -17.99 11.64 -0.77
N LEU A 149 -17.17 11.42 -1.79
CA LEU A 149 -15.86 12.06 -1.88
C LEU A 149 -16.00 13.58 -2.02
N PRO A 150 -15.29 14.37 -1.20
CA PRO A 150 -15.30 15.82 -1.37
C PRO A 150 -14.56 16.19 -2.66
N ASN A 151 -15.14 17.14 -3.39
CA ASN A 151 -14.56 17.78 -4.56
C ASN A 151 -13.11 18.23 -4.27
#